data_AF-G2R5U6-F1
#
_entry.id   AF-G2R5U6-F1
#
_cell.length_a   1.000
_cell.length_b   1.000
_cell.length_c   1.000
_cell.angle_alpha   90.00
_cell.angle_beta   90.00
_cell.angle_gamma   90.00
#
_symmetry.space_group_name_H-M   'P 1'
#
loop_
_entity.id
_entity.type
_entity.pdbx_description
1 polymer ?
#
loop_
_entity_poly.entity_id
_entity_poly.type
_entity_poly.pdbx_seq_one_letter_code
_entity_poly.pdbx_strand_id
1 'polypeptide(L)' 'LKKALYSLKQSLRLWYKYLSNILNKLSFKAILYNEGAFINYNYKMILLCYIDDLII' A
#
# COMPACT_ATOMS: atom_id res chain seq x y z
N LEU A 1 17.30 14.36 10.90
CA LEU A 1 16.31 13.25 11.04
C LEU A 1 16.05 12.63 9.66
N LYS A 2 16.28 11.32 9.47
CA LYS A 2 15.98 10.57 8.23
C LYS A 2 14.66 9.81 8.36
N LYS A 3 13.57 10.51 8.70
CA LYS A 3 12.22 9.92 8.81
C LYS A 3 11.23 10.82 8.09
N ALA A 4 10.21 10.22 7.49
CA ALA A 4 9.14 10.96 6.85
C ALA A 4 8.25 11.61 7.92
N LEU A 5 7.84 12.86 7.69
CA LEU A 5 6.93 13.59 8.58
C LEU A 5 5.50 13.14 8.34
N TYR A 6 4.86 12.56 9.34
CA TYR A 6 3.56 11.91 9.21
C TYR A 6 2.44 12.84 8.71
N SER A 7 2.46 14.12 9.09
CA SER A 7 1.46 15.13 8.69
C SER A 7 1.67 15.72 7.28
N LEU A 8 2.75 15.35 6.59
CA LEU A 8 3.12 15.95 5.32
C LEU A 8 2.52 15.17 4.15
N LYS A 9 1.67 15.79 3.32
CA LYS A 9 1.02 15.09 2.19
C LYS A 9 1.98 14.34 1.25
N GLN A 10 3.22 14.83 1.08
CA GLN A 10 4.23 14.14 0.26
C GLN A 10 4.77 12.87 0.94
N SER A 11 4.81 12.81 2.27
CA SER A 11 5.26 11.62 3.00
C SER A 11 4.28 10.47 2.80
N LEU A 12 2.97 10.74 2.83
CA LEU A 12 1.92 9.74 2.60
C LEU A 12 2.03 9.11 1.21
N ARG A 13 2.29 9.95 0.19
CA ARG A 13 2.50 9.49 -1.20
C ARG A 13 3.76 8.62 -1.33
N LEU A 14 4.85 9.02 -0.67
CA LEU A 14 6.10 8.25 -0.64
C LEU A 14 5.91 6.92 0.08
N TRP A 15 5.16 6.91 1.18
CA TRP A 15 4.81 5.71 1.93
C TRP A 15 3.97 4.76 1.09
N TYR A 16 2.91 5.25 0.44
CA TYR A 16 2.08 4.44 -0.46
C TYR A 16 2.91 3.85 -1.62
N LYS A 17 3.79 4.65 -2.24
CA LYS A 17 4.69 4.17 -3.30
C LYS A 17 5.64 3.08 -2.79
N TYR A 18 6.18 3.24 -1.59
CA TYR A 18 7.04 2.25 -0.95
C TYR A 18 6.28 0.95 -0.66
N LEU A 19 5.09 1.05 -0.06
CA LEU A 19 4.22 -0.09 0.24
C LEU A 19 3.81 -0.84 -1.03
N SER A 20 3.34 -0.12 -2.06
CA SER A 20 2.94 -0.69 -3.34
C SER A 20 4.10 -1.45 -4.02
N ASN A 21 5.32 -0.90 -3.96
CA ASN A 21 6.50 -1.60 -4.47
C ASN A 21 6.82 -2.90 -3.72
N ILE A 22 6.60 -2.94 -2.40
CA ILE A 22 6.78 -4.17 -1.61
C ILE A 22 5.70 -5.18 -1.94
N LEU A 23 4.44 -4.75 -1.98
CA LEU A 23 3.29 -5.61 -2.29
C LEU A 23 3.39 -6.20 -3.70
N ASN A 24 3.81 -5.41 -4.68
CA ASN A 24 4.10 -5.90 -6.04
C ASN A 24 5.16 -7.01 -6.06
N LYS A 25 6.22 -6.89 -5.25
CA LYS A 25 7.25 -7.96 -5.11
C LYS A 25 6.68 -9.21 -4.44
N LEU A 26 5.71 -9.05 -3.55
CA LEU A 26 5.00 -10.13 -2.87
C LEU A 26 3.84 -10.71 -3.71
N SER A 27 3.76 -10.43 -5.01
CA SER A 27 2.70 -10.87 -5.94
C SER A 27 1.29 -10.34 -5.67
N PHE A 28 1.17 -9.30 -4.85
CA PHE A 28 -0.06 -8.53 -4.72
C PHE A 28 -0.17 -7.51 -5.86
N LYS A 29 -1.31 -7.47 -6.55
CA LYS A 29 -1.60 -6.47 -7.59
C LYS A 29 -2.55 -5.42 -7.06
N ALA A 30 -2.20 -4.15 -7.24
CA ALA A 30 -3.09 -3.03 -6.95
C ALA A 30 -4.30 -3.05 -7.90
N ILE A 31 -5.50 -2.78 -7.36
CA ILE A 31 -6.73 -2.65 -8.15
C ILE A 31 -6.75 -1.27 -8.79
N LEU A 32 -6.95 -1.21 -10.12
CA LEU A 32 -6.95 0.03 -10.91
C LEU A 32 -7.94 1.11 -10.43
N TYR A 33 -9.06 0.71 -9.82
CA TYR A 33 -10.13 1.61 -9.43
C TYR A 33 -10.05 2.07 -7.96
N ASN A 34 -9.22 1.44 -7.11
CA ASN A 34 -9.09 1.78 -5.69
C ASN A 34 -7.62 1.88 -5.30
N GLU A 35 -7.16 3.11 -4.99
CA GLU A 35 -5.78 3.45 -4.60
C GLU A 35 -5.33 2.92 -3.21
N GLY A 36 -5.86 1.76 -2.79
CA GLY A 36 -5.48 1.11 -1.54
C GLY A 36 -5.84 -0.37 -1.50
N ALA A 37 -6.47 -0.92 -2.53
CA ALA A 37 -6.85 -2.31 -2.57
C ALA A 37 -5.84 -3.14 -3.37
N PHE A 38 -5.37 -4.23 -2.78
CA PHE A 38 -4.38 -5.13 -3.34
C PHE A 38 -4.90 -6.55 -3.31
N ILE A 39 -4.80 -7.27 -4.42
CA ILE A 39 -5.27 -8.65 -4.52
C ILE A 39 -4.07 -9.56 -4.79
N ASN A 40 -3.97 -10.64 -4.03
CA ASN A 40 -3.10 -11.75 -4.36
C ASN A 40 -3.93 -12.99 -4.72
N TYR A 41 -3.89 -13.36 -5.99
CA TYR A 41 -4.61 -14.52 -6.51
C TYR A 41 -4.01 -15.86 -6.04
N ASN A 42 -2.71 -15.90 -5.74
CA ASN A 42 -2.03 -17.13 -5.32
C ASN A 42 -2.49 -17.55 -3.92
N TYR A 43 -2.60 -16.58 -3.01
CA TYR A 43 -3.04 -16.82 -1.63
C TYR A 43 -4.55 -16.59 -1.42
N LYS A 44 -5.29 -16.18 -2.47
CA LYS A 44 -6.71 -15.79 -2.39
C LYS A 44 -6.96 -14.76 -1.27
N MET A 45 -6.08 -13.77 -1.18
CA MET A 45 -6.08 -12.76 -0.12
C MET A 45 -6.30 -11.38 -0.73
N ILE A 46 -7.09 -10.55 -0.04
CA ILE A 46 -7.35 -9.17 -0.41
C ILE A 46 -6.83 -8.29 0.72
N LEU A 47 -6.02 -7.30 0.39
CA LEU A 47 -5.42 -6.41 1.35
C LEU A 47 -5.90 -5.00 1.05
N LEU A 48 -6.56 -4.38 2.02
CA LEU A 48 -7.13 -3.04 1.96
C LEU A 48 -6.30 -2.13 2.86
N CYS A 49 -5.67 -1.14 2.24
CA CYS A 49 -4.87 -0.14 2.92
C CYS A 49 -5.64 1.18 2.98
N TYR A 50 -5.88 1.66 4.19
CA TYR A 50 -6.52 2.94 4.45
C TYR A 50 -5.64 3.79 5.36
N ILE A 51 -4.84 4.67 4.74
CA ILE A 51 -3.89 5.60 5.39
C ILE A 51 -2.86 4.83 6.25
N ASP A 52 -3.20 4.47 7.48
CA ASP A 52 -2.34 3.75 8.42
C ASP A 52 -2.86 2.36 8.77
N ASP A 53 -4.12 2.08 8.44
CA ASP A 53 -4.76 0.80 8.70
C ASP A 53 -4.56 -0.15 7.51
N LEU A 54 -4.33 -1.42 7.85
CA LEU A 54 -4.20 -2.52 6.92
C LEU A 54 -5.20 -3.61 7.32
N ILE A 55 -6.14 -3.87 6.42
CA ILE A 55 -7.16 -4.91 6.55
C ILE A 55 -6.79 -6.05 5.59
N ILE A 56 -6.93 -7.28 6.05
CA ILE A 56 -6.56 -8.53 5.36
C ILE A 56 -7.80 -9.42 5.22
#